data_AF-A0A150GK46-F1
#
_entry.id   AF-A0A150GK46-F1
#
_cell.length_a   1.000
_cell.length_b   1.000
_cell.length_c   1.000
_cell.angle_alpha   90.00
_cell.angle_beta   90.00
_cell.angle_gamma   90.00
#
_symmetry.space_group_name_H-M   'P 1'
#
loop_
_entity.id
_entity.type
_entity.pdbx_description
1 polymer ?
#
loop_
_entity_poly.entity_id
_entity_poly.type
_entity_poly.pdbx_seq_one_letter_code
_entity_poly.pdbx_strand_id
1 'polypeptide(L)'
;MHTGHAIITAANLNAPQTGVVDTLFFPDAKLPCRNFRKPGGCRRAQCDYSHEPTNLTRFLDYLASATRTLDICVFTITNDDIADVVLELHRRGVSVRIITDNDQAVTQAVTANNENVVVLSDPAVIRSFQGQFNKLWEMFR
;
A
#
# COMPACT_ATOMS: atom_id res chain seq x y z
N MET A 1 12.44 -9.02 -19.21
CA MET A 1 12.83 -7.82 -18.42
C MET A 1 11.80 -7.68 -17.32
N HIS A 2 12.15 -8.06 -16.10
CA HIS A 2 11.23 -8.06 -14.96
C HIS A 2 11.38 -6.74 -14.23
N THR A 3 10.44 -5.82 -14.44
CA THR A 3 10.28 -4.63 -13.61
C THR A 3 9.60 -5.08 -12.31
N GLY A 4 10.41 -5.36 -11.28
CA GLY A 4 9.92 -5.42 -9.91
C GLY A 4 9.62 -4.00 -9.46
N HIS A 5 8.35 -3.64 -9.33
CA HIS A 5 7.94 -2.35 -8.79
C HIS A 5 8.02 -2.42 -7.26
N ALA A 6 9.06 -1.84 -6.68
CA ALA A 6 9.12 -1.66 -5.23
C ALA A 6 8.23 -0.47 -4.84
N ILE A 7 7.09 -0.74 -4.19
CA ILE A 7 6.27 0.32 -3.59
C ILE A 7 6.89 0.65 -2.23
N ILE A 8 7.47 1.84 -2.11
CA ILE A 8 7.88 2.39 -0.82
C ILE A 8 6.72 3.25 -0.31
N THR A 9 6.00 2.74 0.67
CA THR A 9 5.02 3.55 1.42
C THR A 9 5.68 3.99 2.72
N ALA A 10 5.95 5.28 2.85
CA ALA A 10 6.34 5.88 4.12
C ALA A 10 5.09 6.24 4.91
N ALA A 11 4.58 5.31 5.72
CA ALA A 11 3.62 5.64 6.78
C ALA A 11 4.41 6.12 8.00
N ASN A 12 4.12 7.31 8.51
CA ASN A 12 4.74 7.81 9.74
C ASN A 12 4.15 7.05 10.95
N LEU A 13 4.72 5.89 11.25
CA LEU A 13 4.25 4.99 12.31
C LEU A 13 4.61 5.56 13.68
N ASN A 14 3.62 5.64 14.58
CA ASN A 14 3.83 6.00 15.98
C ASN A 14 4.46 4.82 16.76
N ALA A 15 5.76 4.56 16.59
CA ALA A 15 6.55 3.68 17.46
C ALA A 15 8.07 3.90 17.29
N PRO A 16 8.91 3.70 18.33
CA PRO A 16 10.35 3.98 18.31
C PRO A 16 11.20 2.92 17.60
N GLN A 17 10.63 2.15 16.66
CA GLN A 17 11.43 1.22 15.87
C GLN A 17 12.08 2.00 14.74
N THR A 18 13.41 2.07 14.71
CA THR A 18 14.18 2.68 13.63
C THR A 18 14.66 1.61 12.66
N GLY A 19 14.33 1.72 11.37
CA GLY A 19 14.82 0.81 10.34
C GLY A 19 13.73 0.28 9.41
N VAL A 20 13.90 -0.96 8.96
CA VAL A 20 12.89 -1.74 8.25
C VAL A 20 11.92 -2.31 9.28
N VAL A 21 10.63 -1.96 9.14
CA VAL A 21 9.54 -2.47 9.97
C VAL A 21 9.06 -3.81 9.44
N ASP A 22 8.99 -3.96 8.12
CA ASP A 22 8.43 -5.15 7.49
C ASP A 22 8.89 -5.30 6.04
N THR A 23 8.90 -6.54 5.55
CA THR A 23 9.05 -6.83 4.11
C THR A 23 7.94 -7.80 3.70
N LEU A 24 7.00 -7.29 2.91
CA LEU A 24 5.82 -8.03 2.46
C LEU A 24 6.09 -8.55 1.04
N PHE A 25 5.89 -9.83 0.81
CA PHE A 25 6.06 -10.46 -0.51
C PHE A 25 4.71 -10.86 -1.11
N PHE A 26 4.56 -10.64 -2.41
CA PHE A 26 3.36 -10.94 -3.17
C PHE A 26 3.70 -11.94 -4.30
N PRO A 27 2.72 -12.72 -4.80
CA PRO A 27 1.32 -12.77 -4.36
C PRO A 27 1.14 -13.41 -2.97
N ASP A 28 0.04 -13.09 -2.30
CA ASP A 28 -0.40 -13.87 -1.15
C ASP A 28 -0.70 -15.33 -1.57
N ALA A 29 -0.39 -16.28 -0.69
CA ALA A 29 -0.74 -17.69 -0.92
C ALA A 29 -2.26 -17.90 -1.06
N LYS A 30 -3.06 -17.03 -0.42
CA LYS A 30 -4.52 -16.99 -0.52
C LYS A 30 -5.01 -15.55 -0.36
N LEU A 31 -5.85 -15.08 -1.28
CA LEU A 31 -6.41 -13.73 -1.21
C LEU A 31 -7.25 -13.53 0.04
N PRO A 32 -7.22 -12.35 0.69
CA PRO A 32 -7.99 -12.09 1.90
C PRO A 32 -9.48 -11.98 1.63
N CYS A 33 -10.28 -12.43 2.59
CA CYS A 33 -11.73 -12.31 2.52
C CYS A 33 -12.16 -10.87 2.85
N ARG A 34 -12.65 -10.13 1.85
CA ARG A 34 -13.20 -8.77 2.04
C ARG A 34 -14.29 -8.70 3.11
N ASN A 35 -15.10 -9.74 3.27
CA ASN A 35 -16.17 -9.76 4.28
C ASN A 35 -15.66 -10.04 5.69
N PHE A 36 -14.55 -10.78 5.82
CA PHE A 36 -13.99 -11.12 7.13
C PHE A 36 -13.49 -9.88 7.88
N ARG A 37 -12.93 -8.89 7.15
CA ARG A 37 -12.46 -7.62 7.73
C ARG A 37 -13.56 -6.62 8.04
N LYS A 38 -14.78 -6.81 7.54
CA LYS A 38 -15.92 -5.91 7.80
C LYS A 38 -16.52 -6.17 9.18
N PRO A 39 -17.17 -5.16 9.80
CA PRO A 39 -17.98 -5.39 10.99
C PRO A 39 -19.00 -6.52 10.75
N GLY A 40 -19.01 -7.53 11.62
CA GLY A 40 -19.87 -8.71 11.48
C GLY A 40 -19.24 -9.92 10.78
N GLY A 41 -18.03 -9.78 10.22
CA GLY A 41 -17.22 -10.87 9.71
C GLY A 41 -17.79 -11.64 8.52
N CYS A 42 -17.10 -12.70 8.10
CA CYS A 42 -17.56 -13.60 7.05
C CYS A 42 -18.40 -14.73 7.66
N ARG A 43 -19.63 -14.92 7.15
CA ARG A 43 -20.55 -15.99 7.61
C ARG A 43 -20.59 -17.22 6.71
N ARG A 44 -19.75 -17.25 5.66
CA ARG A 44 -19.69 -18.40 4.74
C ARG A 44 -19.03 -19.57 5.46
N ALA A 45 -19.75 -20.69 5.58
CA ALA A 45 -19.26 -21.89 6.23
C ALA A 45 -18.00 -22.48 5.56
N GLN A 46 -17.89 -22.31 4.23
CA GLN A 46 -16.74 -22.74 3.43
C GLN A 46 -16.30 -21.55 2.58
N CYS A 47 -15.34 -20.77 3.07
CA CYS A 47 -14.84 -19.60 2.35
C CYS A 47 -13.52 -19.89 1.63
N ASP A 48 -13.50 -19.67 0.32
CA ASP A 48 -12.31 -19.86 -0.51
C ASP A 48 -11.28 -18.73 -0.37
N TYR A 49 -11.52 -17.75 0.50
CA TYR A 49 -10.61 -16.66 0.82
C TYR A 49 -9.94 -16.87 2.18
N SER A 50 -8.85 -16.16 2.45
CA SER A 50 -8.17 -16.20 3.76
C SER A 50 -8.99 -15.46 4.81
N HIS A 51 -9.21 -16.11 5.96
CA HIS A 51 -9.67 -15.49 7.20
C HIS A 51 -8.52 -15.26 8.19
N GLU A 52 -7.28 -15.53 7.78
CA GLU A 52 -6.07 -15.19 8.51
C GLU A 52 -5.42 -13.93 7.90
N PRO A 53 -4.62 -13.17 8.66
CA PRO A 53 -3.86 -12.06 8.13
C PRO A 53 -3.01 -12.48 6.90
N THR A 54 -3.08 -11.67 5.84
CA THR A 54 -2.28 -11.84 4.62
C THR A 54 -1.34 -10.64 4.45
N ASN A 55 -0.39 -10.70 3.51
CA ASN A 55 0.48 -9.57 3.20
C ASN A 55 -0.31 -8.39 2.65
N LEU A 56 -1.36 -8.63 1.85
CA LEU A 56 -2.29 -7.56 1.45
C LEU A 56 -2.97 -6.93 2.67
N THR A 57 -3.51 -7.71 3.61
CA THR A 57 -4.18 -7.11 4.77
C THR A 57 -3.21 -6.31 5.65
N ARG A 58 -2.00 -6.82 5.86
CA ARG A 58 -0.94 -6.09 6.59
C ARG A 58 -0.58 -4.78 5.88
N PHE A 59 -0.44 -4.81 4.56
CA PHE A 59 -0.16 -3.59 3.79
C PHE A 59 -1.28 -2.55 3.92
N LEU A 60 -2.55 -2.98 3.83
CA LEU A 60 -3.70 -2.11 4.04
C LEU A 60 -3.73 -1.52 5.46
N ASP A 61 -3.35 -2.29 6.48
CA ASP A 61 -3.27 -1.82 7.86
C ASP A 61 -2.15 -0.76 8.03
N TYR A 62 -1.00 -0.95 7.37
CA TYR A 62 0.07 0.08 7.35
C TYR A 62 -0.40 1.38 6.68
N LEU A 63 -1.07 1.31 5.53
CA LEU A 63 -1.65 2.49 4.89
C LEU A 63 -2.65 3.18 5.83
N ALA A 64 -3.60 2.44 6.38
CA ALA A 64 -4.66 2.96 7.23
C ALA A 64 -4.18 3.62 8.53
N SER A 65 -2.96 3.28 8.97
CA SER A 65 -2.29 3.86 10.15
C SER A 65 -1.84 5.32 9.98
N ALA A 66 -1.80 5.83 8.75
CA ALA A 66 -1.41 7.21 8.48
C ALA A 66 -2.37 8.21 9.16
N THR A 67 -1.81 9.23 9.81
CA THR A 67 -2.59 10.22 10.60
C THR A 67 -2.48 11.65 10.10
N ARG A 68 -1.42 12.01 9.36
CA ARG A 68 -1.18 13.39 8.88
C ARG A 68 -0.97 13.48 7.38
N THR A 69 -0.12 12.60 6.85
CA THR A 69 0.26 12.59 5.44
C THR A 69 0.36 11.16 4.93
N LEU A 70 0.06 10.96 3.65
CA LEU A 70 0.32 9.74 2.91
C LEU A 70 0.83 10.11 1.51
N ASP A 71 2.10 9.79 1.23
CA ASP A 71 2.73 9.99 -0.06
C ASP A 71 2.96 8.63 -0.73
N ILE A 72 2.40 8.44 -1.93
CA ILE A 72 2.52 7.19 -2.70
C ILE A 72 3.19 7.49 -4.03
N CYS A 73 4.29 6.80 -4.32
CA CYS A 73 4.89 6.77 -5.65
C CYS A 73 4.82 5.33 -6.18
N VAL A 74 4.05 5.11 -7.25
CA VAL A 74 3.74 3.76 -7.74
C VAL A 74 3.48 3.77 -9.24
N PHE A 75 3.91 2.72 -9.94
CA PHE A 75 3.66 2.61 -11.38
C PHE A 75 2.16 2.51 -11.71
N THR A 76 1.42 1.62 -11.03
CA THR A 76 -0.03 1.50 -11.16
C THR A 76 -0.70 1.08 -9.86
N ILE A 77 -1.93 1.51 -9.62
CA ILE A 77 -2.79 1.01 -8.54
C ILE A 77 -3.99 0.33 -9.18
N THR A 78 -4.10 -0.99 -9.04
CA THR A 78 -5.19 -1.79 -9.62
C THR A 78 -6.07 -2.48 -8.59
N ASN A 79 -5.76 -2.34 -7.29
CA ASN A 79 -6.46 -3.03 -6.22
C ASN A 79 -7.45 -2.08 -5.52
N ASP A 80 -8.75 -2.39 -5.56
CA ASP A 80 -9.76 -1.51 -4.95
C ASP A 80 -9.61 -1.40 -3.43
N ASP A 81 -9.09 -2.41 -2.73
CA ASP A 81 -8.92 -2.31 -1.27
C ASP A 81 -7.88 -1.24 -0.91
N ILE A 82 -6.84 -1.07 -1.74
CA ILE A 82 -5.88 0.03 -1.60
C ILE A 82 -6.58 1.36 -1.86
N ALA A 83 -7.36 1.47 -2.95
CA ALA A 83 -8.11 2.67 -3.27
C ALA A 83 -9.08 3.08 -2.15
N ASP A 84 -9.82 2.11 -1.59
CA ASP A 84 -10.75 2.32 -0.48
C ASP A 84 -10.04 2.90 0.75
N VAL A 85 -8.87 2.35 1.13
CA VAL A 85 -8.09 2.85 2.26
C VAL A 85 -7.58 4.27 2.00
N VAL A 86 -7.07 4.55 0.81
CA VAL A 86 -6.57 5.87 0.41
C VAL A 86 -7.70 6.92 0.45
N LEU A 87 -8.88 6.59 -0.09
CA LEU A 87 -10.05 7.45 -0.06
C LEU A 87 -10.53 7.71 1.36
N GLU A 88 -10.56 6.70 2.22
CA GLU A 88 -10.94 6.84 3.63
C GLU A 88 -9.96 7.75 4.40
N LEU A 89 -8.66 7.62 4.15
CA LEU A 89 -7.65 8.50 4.76
C LEU A 89 -7.84 9.95 4.31
N HIS A 90 -8.08 10.17 3.03
CA HIS A 90 -8.38 11.51 2.50
C HIS A 90 -9.63 12.09 3.17
N ARG A 91 -10.70 11.29 3.30
CA ARG A 91 -11.95 11.69 3.99
C ARG A 91 -11.73 12.01 5.48
N ARG A 92 -10.78 11.34 6.13
CA ARG A 92 -10.34 11.61 7.51
C ARG A 92 -9.48 12.87 7.65
N GLY A 93 -9.16 13.57 6.55
CA GLY A 93 -8.35 14.79 6.55
C GLY A 93 -6.84 14.55 6.47
N VAL A 94 -6.39 13.33 6.18
CA VAL A 94 -4.99 13.04 5.90
C VAL A 94 -4.62 13.68 4.55
N SER A 95 -3.49 14.38 4.49
CA SER A 95 -2.98 14.93 3.23
C SER A 95 -2.43 13.80 2.37
N VAL A 96 -3.14 13.46 1.30
CA VAL A 96 -2.80 12.35 0.40
C VAL A 96 -2.23 12.91 -0.91
N ARG A 97 -1.06 12.42 -1.32
CA ARG A 97 -0.42 12.73 -2.62
C ARG A 97 -0.01 11.44 -3.31
N ILE A 98 -0.33 11.32 -4.59
CA ILE A 98 -0.03 10.12 -5.38
C ILE A 98 0.67 10.54 -6.66
N ILE A 99 1.86 10.00 -6.88
CA ILE A 99 2.59 10.08 -8.15
C ILE A 99 2.45 8.71 -8.81
N THR A 100 1.90 8.70 -10.02
CA THR A 100 1.73 7.49 -10.82
C THR A 100 2.10 7.74 -12.28
N ASP A 101 2.31 6.68 -13.04
CA ASP A 101 2.65 6.79 -14.45
C ASP A 101 1.43 7.24 -15.28
N ASN A 102 1.66 8.06 -16.30
CA ASN A 102 0.62 8.58 -17.19
C ASN A 102 0.22 7.57 -18.29
N ASP A 103 1.04 6.56 -18.57
CA ASP A 103 0.73 5.50 -19.54
C ASP A 103 0.06 4.31 -18.85
N GLN A 104 -1.24 4.45 -18.57
CA GLN A 104 -2.11 3.31 -18.28
C GLN A 104 -2.41 2.57 -19.59
N ALA A 105 -1.44 1.82 -20.11
CA ALA A 105 -1.72 0.85 -21.16
C ALA A 105 -2.68 -0.20 -20.57
N VAL A 106 -3.96 -0.08 -20.92
CA VAL A 106 -5.05 -0.99 -20.53
C VAL A 106 -4.70 -2.40 -20.99
N THR A 107 -3.98 -3.13 -20.13
CA THR A 107 -3.68 -4.54 -20.37
C THR A 107 -4.20 -5.30 -19.18
N GLN A 108 -5.27 -6.06 -19.45
CA GLN A 108 -5.93 -6.92 -18.50
C GLN A 108 -4.99 -8.02 -17.99
N ALA A 109 -5.18 -8.36 -16.72
CA ALA A 109 -4.67 -9.55 -16.04
C ALA A 109 -3.15 -9.72 -16.04
N VAL A 110 -2.47 -8.98 -15.17
CA VAL A 110 -1.18 -9.43 -14.66
C VAL A 110 -1.43 -10.65 -13.78
N THR A 111 -1.11 -11.83 -14.32
CA THR A 111 -0.99 -13.06 -13.56
C THR A 111 0.11 -12.88 -12.52
N ALA A 112 -0.27 -12.61 -11.27
CA ALA A 112 0.56 -12.65 -10.07
C ALA A 112 2.04 -12.25 -10.28
N ASN A 113 2.33 -10.94 -10.21
CA ASN A 113 3.72 -10.49 -10.12
C ASN A 113 4.33 -10.89 -8.79
N ASN A 114 5.55 -11.43 -8.83
CA ASN A 114 6.38 -11.58 -7.64
C ASN A 114 6.93 -10.21 -7.26
N GLU A 115 6.25 -9.53 -6.35
CA GLU A 115 6.58 -8.17 -5.90
C GLU A 115 6.87 -8.15 -4.40
N ASN A 116 7.52 -7.08 -3.96
CA ASN A 116 7.73 -6.84 -2.55
C ASN A 116 7.46 -5.38 -2.17
N VAL A 117 6.91 -5.20 -0.98
CA VAL A 117 6.71 -3.90 -0.33
C VAL A 117 7.59 -3.87 0.91
N VAL A 118 8.44 -2.85 1.00
CA VAL A 118 9.28 -2.63 2.19
C VAL A 118 8.65 -1.51 3.00
N VAL A 119 8.30 -1.82 4.24
CA VAL A 119 7.76 -0.86 5.20
C VAL A 119 8.90 -0.34 6.05
N LEU A 120 9.05 0.99 6.08
CA LEU A 120 10.18 1.66 6.71
C LEU A 120 9.68 2.67 7.74
N SER A 121 10.39 2.76 8.86
CA SER A 121 10.19 3.78 9.91
C SER A 121 11.46 4.58 10.19
N ASP A 122 12.58 4.26 9.52
CA ASP A 122 13.83 5.02 9.64
C ASP A 122 13.64 6.49 9.22
N PRO A 123 13.82 7.46 10.12
CA PRO A 123 13.60 8.87 9.79
C PRO A 123 14.54 9.42 8.71
N ALA A 124 15.76 8.90 8.59
CA ALA A 124 16.69 9.34 7.56
C ALA A 124 16.26 8.87 6.17
N VAL A 125 15.81 7.61 6.06
CA VAL A 125 15.28 7.08 4.79
C VAL A 125 13.98 7.78 4.40
N ILE A 126 13.07 8.01 5.35
CA ILE A 126 11.83 8.74 5.12
C ILE A 126 12.11 10.17 4.64
N ARG A 127 13.04 10.89 5.28
CA ARG A 127 13.43 12.24 4.84
C ARG A 127 14.02 12.26 3.44
N SER A 128 14.88 11.28 3.12
CA SER A 128 15.47 11.15 1.78
C SER A 128 14.39 10.93 0.73
N PHE A 129 13.47 9.99 0.98
CA PHE A 129 12.34 9.70 0.11
C PHE A 129 11.45 10.95 -0.09
N GLN A 130 11.04 11.60 0.99
CA GLN A 130 10.22 12.82 0.92
C GLN A 130 10.90 13.94 0.13
N GLY A 131 12.23 14.07 0.25
CA GLY A 131 12.99 15.04 -0.54
C GLY A 131 12.89 14.80 -2.05
N GLN A 132 12.95 13.54 -2.49
CA GLN A 132 12.77 13.20 -3.92
C GLN A 132 11.31 13.28 -4.35
N PHE A 133 10.39 12.83 -3.50
CA PHE A 133 8.95 12.92 -3.75
C PHE A 133 8.54 14.37 -3.98
N ASN A 134 8.95 15.30 -3.11
CA ASN A 134 8.63 16.71 -3.24
C ASN A 134 9.21 17.32 -4.52
N LYS A 135 10.44 16.95 -4.91
CA LYS A 135 11.01 17.41 -6.19
C LYS A 135 10.16 16.97 -7.38
N LEU A 136 9.79 15.69 -7.44
CA LEU A 136 8.93 15.17 -8.51
C LEU A 136 7.54 15.82 -8.47
N TRP A 137 6.96 15.98 -7.28
CA TRP A 137 5.65 16.61 -7.11
C TRP A 137 5.61 18.04 -7.67
N GLU A 138 6.63 18.85 -7.40
CA GLU A 138 6.71 20.22 -7.92
C GLU A 138 6.99 20.25 -9.44
N MET A 139 7.56 19.20 -10.03
CA MET A 139 7.76 19.11 -11.48
C MET A 139 6.47 18.85 -12.25
N PHE A 140 5.48 18.20 -11.63
CA PHE A 140 4.27 17.72 -12.31
C PHE A 140 2.95 18.34 -11.80
N ARG A 141 3.00 19.30 -10.87
CA ARG A 141 1.79 20.01 -10.39
C ARG A 141 1.38 21.20 -11.26
#